data_AF-A0A933M162-F1
#
_entry.id   AF-A0A933M162-F1
#
_cell.length_a   1.000
_cell.length_b   1.000
_cell.length_c   1.000
_cell.angle_alpha   90.00
_cell.angle_beta   90.00
_cell.angle_gamma   90.00
#
_symmetry.space_group_name_H-M   'P 1'
#
loop_
_entity.id
_entity.type
_entity.pdbx_description
1 polymer ?
#
loop_
_entity_poly.entity_id
_entity_poly.type
_entity_poly.pdbx_seq_one_letter_code
_entity_poly.pdbx_strand_id
1 'polypeptide(L)'
;MSHPSQFESLTQINIDDFLGAWGLKRFGFARMLARPAAESFARDVIAYDDAVGAGGWQAGGATLVKRYAGGLQVAGVENIPREGGTLILSNHPGLTDSVALFASIPRNDLRLIALDRPFLRALPHTWSRIFYLPDDPTQR
;
A
#
# COMPACT_ATOMS: atom_id res chain seq x y z
N MET A 1 10.60 13.27 -23.23
CA MET A 1 9.28 12.93 -22.64
C MET A 1 9.44 12.94 -21.13
N SER A 2 8.90 13.97 -20.45
CA SER A 2 8.97 14.07 -18.99
C SER A 2 8.16 12.94 -18.38
N HIS A 3 8.75 12.14 -17.49
CA HIS A 3 7.99 11.18 -16.71
C HIS A 3 7.04 11.95 -15.78
N PRO A 4 5.77 11.52 -15.64
CA PRO A 4 4.84 12.15 -14.70
C PRO A 4 5.41 12.09 -13.29
N SER A 5 5.16 13.12 -12.49
CA SER A 5 5.57 13.12 -11.08
C SER A 5 4.94 11.91 -10.34
N GLN A 6 5.57 11.48 -9.24
CA GLN A 6 5.03 10.41 -8.38
C GLN A 6 3.58 10.70 -7.97
N PHE A 7 3.32 11.95 -7.57
CA PHE A 7 2.01 12.45 -7.19
C PHE A 7 0.97 12.34 -8.32
N GLU A 8 1.33 12.76 -9.53
CA GLU A 8 0.44 12.68 -10.68
C GLU A 8 0.14 11.23 -11.06
N SER A 9 1.17 10.37 -11.04
CA SER A 9 1.03 8.94 -11.33
C SER A 9 0.06 8.27 -10.35
N LEU A 10 0.27 8.47 -9.05
CA LEU A 10 -0.62 7.95 -8.01
C LEU A 10 -2.03 8.52 -8.11
N THR A 11 -2.18 9.81 -8.42
CA THR A 11 -3.50 10.42 -8.60
C THR A 11 -4.27 9.76 -9.73
N GLN A 12 -3.64 9.50 -10.88
CA GLN A 12 -4.31 8.85 -12.01
C GLN A 12 -4.67 7.40 -11.69
N ILE A 13 -3.76 6.66 -11.06
CA ILE A 13 -4.02 5.28 -10.62
C ILE A 13 -5.21 5.23 -9.66
N ASN A 14 -5.22 6.10 -8.64
CA ASN A 14 -6.30 6.17 -7.65
C ASN A 14 -7.66 6.50 -8.27
N ILE A 15 -7.70 7.43 -9.24
CA ILE A 15 -8.91 7.72 -10.00
C ILE A 15 -9.41 6.45 -10.70
N ASP A 16 -8.53 5.75 -11.41
CA ASP A 16 -8.91 4.60 -12.23
C ASP A 16 -9.37 3.41 -11.36
N ASP A 17 -8.75 3.25 -10.18
CA ASP A 17 -9.12 2.26 -9.17
C ASP A 17 -10.47 2.60 -8.52
N PHE A 18 -10.69 3.84 -8.09
CA PHE A 18 -11.97 4.27 -7.50
C PHE A 18 -13.13 4.12 -8.49
N LEU A 19 -12.95 4.58 -9.73
CA LEU A 19 -13.96 4.46 -10.77
C LEU A 19 -14.20 2.99 -11.17
N GLY A 20 -13.15 2.15 -11.12
CA GLY A 20 -13.23 0.72 -11.36
C GLY A 20 -14.05 0.01 -10.28
N ALA A 21 -13.73 0.26 -9.01
CA ALA A 21 -14.42 -0.34 -7.87
C ALA A 21 -15.91 0.00 -7.82
N TRP A 22 -16.31 1.18 -8.31
CA TRP A 22 -17.72 1.61 -8.36
C TRP A 22 -18.41 1.41 -9.73
N GLY A 23 -17.73 0.85 -10.73
CA GLY A 23 -18.31 0.65 -12.08
C GLY A 23 -18.66 1.95 -12.81
N LEU A 24 -18.01 3.06 -12.45
CA LEU A 24 -18.30 4.41 -12.96
C LEU A 24 -17.41 4.85 -14.13
N LYS A 25 -16.51 3.97 -14.61
CA LYS A 25 -15.56 4.27 -15.70
C LYS A 25 -16.21 4.84 -16.97
N ARG A 26 -17.49 4.52 -17.23
CA ARG A 26 -18.26 5.00 -18.40
C ARG A 26 -18.69 6.46 -18.33
N PHE A 27 -18.62 7.11 -17.17
CA PHE A 27 -19.07 8.49 -16.98
C PHE A 27 -17.87 9.45 -17.00
N GLY A 28 -17.70 10.21 -18.07
CA GLY A 28 -16.54 11.11 -18.24
C GLY A 28 -16.40 12.15 -17.12
N PHE A 29 -17.51 12.63 -16.55
CA PHE A 29 -17.49 13.58 -15.44
C PHE A 29 -17.06 12.95 -14.10
N ALA A 30 -17.19 11.62 -13.94
CA ALA A 30 -16.84 10.94 -12.69
C ALA A 30 -15.35 11.04 -12.38
N ARG A 31 -14.50 11.13 -13.41
CA ARG A 31 -13.05 11.39 -13.26
C ARG A 31 -12.77 12.72 -12.58
N MET A 32 -13.52 13.78 -12.94
CA MET A 32 -13.41 15.10 -12.33
C MET A 32 -13.87 15.07 -10.86
N LEU A 33 -14.97 14.37 -10.57
CA LEU A 33 -15.50 14.24 -9.20
C LEU A 33 -14.59 13.39 -8.29
N ALA A 34 -13.92 12.38 -8.82
CA ALA A 34 -13.00 11.53 -8.06
C ALA A 34 -11.64 12.20 -7.78
N ARG A 35 -11.26 13.21 -8.57
CA ARG A 35 -9.93 13.81 -8.54
C ARG A 35 -9.52 14.35 -7.17
N PRO A 36 -10.34 15.12 -6.42
CA PRO A 36 -9.93 15.63 -5.12
C PRO A 36 -9.65 14.52 -4.10
N ALA A 37 -10.46 13.46 -4.10
CA ALA A 37 -10.25 12.30 -3.24
C ALA A 37 -8.98 11.53 -3.63
N ALA A 38 -8.75 11.34 -4.93
CA ALA A 38 -7.57 10.67 -5.46
C ALA A 38 -6.27 11.42 -5.16
N GLU A 39 -6.28 12.76 -5.27
CA GLU A 39 -5.16 13.62 -4.89
C GLU A 39 -4.91 13.57 -3.38
N SER A 40 -5.97 13.62 -2.56
CA SER A 40 -5.83 13.51 -1.11
C SER A 40 -5.18 12.19 -0.72
N PHE A 41 -5.69 11.08 -1.26
CA PHE A 41 -5.13 9.75 -1.02
C PHE A 41 -3.70 9.65 -1.56
N ALA A 42 -3.39 10.20 -2.74
CA ALA A 42 -2.01 10.19 -3.27
C ALA A 42 -1.01 10.87 -2.33
N ARG A 43 -1.37 11.99 -1.68
CA ARG A 43 -0.50 12.62 -0.67
C ARG A 43 -0.27 11.73 0.54
N ASP A 44 -1.30 11.01 0.97
CA ASP A 44 -1.20 10.13 2.13
C ASP A 44 -0.33 8.91 1.87
N VAL A 45 -0.43 8.32 0.67
CA VAL A 45 0.40 7.18 0.29
C VAL A 45 1.85 7.61 0.04
N ILE A 46 2.11 8.83 -0.44
CA ILE A 46 3.47 9.38 -0.51
C ILE A 46 4.06 9.56 0.89
N ALA A 47 3.31 10.20 1.81
CA ALA A 47 3.76 10.38 3.19
C ALA A 47 3.97 9.03 3.91
N TYR A 48 3.15 8.02 3.59
CA TYR A 48 3.37 6.64 4.00
C TYR A 48 4.70 6.10 3.49
N ASP A 49 4.99 6.24 2.20
CA ASP A 49 6.21 5.69 1.59
C ASP A 49 7.47 6.36 2.16
N ASP A 50 7.43 7.68 2.36
CA ASP A 50 8.50 8.43 3.02
C ASP A 50 8.75 7.90 4.45
N ALA A 51 7.67 7.63 5.21
CA ALA A 51 7.77 7.04 6.54
C ALA A 51 8.33 5.61 6.50
N VAL A 52 7.99 4.80 5.48
CA VAL A 52 8.63 3.49 5.24
C VAL A 52 10.12 3.64 4.94
N GLY A 53 10.52 4.68 4.21
CA GLY A 53 11.91 5.02 3.95
C GLY A 53 12.68 5.35 5.23
N ALA A 54 12.08 6.15 6.12
CA ALA A 54 12.72 6.62 7.34
C ALA A 54 12.74 5.59 8.48
N GLY A 55 11.68 4.80 8.64
CA GLY A 55 11.46 3.96 9.83
C GLY A 55 10.92 2.57 9.54
N GLY A 56 10.91 2.13 8.28
CA GLY A 56 10.41 0.81 7.88
C GLY A 56 8.89 0.68 7.94
N TRP A 57 8.42 -0.56 7.79
CA TRP A 57 6.99 -0.87 7.65
C TRP A 57 6.12 -0.36 8.80
N GLN A 58 6.62 -0.40 10.03
CA GLN A 58 5.87 0.03 11.20
C GLN A 58 5.61 1.55 11.18
N ALA A 59 6.61 2.34 10.79
CA ALA A 59 6.48 3.79 10.69
C ALA A 59 5.44 4.17 9.64
N GLY A 60 5.51 3.58 8.44
CA GLY A 60 4.49 3.78 7.41
C GLY A 60 3.12 3.28 7.85
N GLY A 61 3.01 2.03 8.31
CA GLY A 61 1.74 1.44 8.72
C GLY A 61 1.01 2.29 9.75
N ALA A 62 1.74 2.81 10.75
CA ALA A 62 1.17 3.67 11.78
C ALA A 62 0.54 4.97 11.23
N THR A 63 1.10 5.58 10.18
CA THR A 63 0.54 6.81 9.60
C THR A 63 -0.80 6.55 8.93
N LEU A 64 -0.91 5.48 8.13
CA LEU A 64 -2.16 5.15 7.43
C LEU A 64 -3.22 4.58 8.37
N VAL A 65 -2.84 3.74 9.34
CA VAL A 65 -3.77 3.26 10.38
C VAL A 65 -4.40 4.43 11.14
N LYS A 66 -3.58 5.40 11.58
CA LYS A 66 -4.08 6.58 12.29
C LYS A 66 -5.09 7.37 11.45
N ARG A 67 -4.87 7.45 10.14
CA ARG A 67 -5.71 8.24 9.23
C ARG A 67 -6.99 7.53 8.79
N TYR A 68 -6.93 6.22 8.56
CA TYR A 68 -7.98 5.48 7.86
C TYR A 68 -8.70 4.43 8.73
N ALA A 69 -8.11 3.99 9.85
CA ALA A 69 -8.67 2.92 10.68
C ALA A 69 -9.14 3.38 12.07
N GLY A 70 -8.87 4.63 12.47
CA GLY A 70 -9.28 5.17 13.78
C GLY A 70 -8.55 4.56 14.99
N GLY A 71 -7.71 3.54 14.79
CA GLY A 71 -6.91 2.88 15.81
C GLY A 71 -6.50 1.47 15.41
N LEU A 72 -5.64 0.84 16.22
CA LEU A 72 -5.22 -0.54 16.04
C LEU A 72 -5.05 -1.19 17.42
N GLN A 73 -5.71 -2.33 17.60
CA GLN A 73 -5.49 -3.23 18.74
C GLN A 73 -4.87 -4.52 18.24
N VAL A 74 -3.81 -4.97 18.91
CA VAL A 74 -3.04 -6.15 18.52
C VAL A 74 -3.03 -7.10 19.72
N ALA A 75 -3.42 -8.35 19.48
CA ALA A 75 -3.31 -9.42 20.45
C ALA A 75 -2.31 -10.47 19.95
N GLY A 76 -1.56 -11.09 20.87
CA GLY A 76 -0.61 -12.15 20.51
C GLY A 76 0.67 -11.67 19.83
N VAL A 77 1.03 -10.40 19.96
CA VAL A 77 2.27 -9.83 19.37
C VAL A 77 3.53 -10.50 19.95
N GLU A 78 3.46 -10.96 21.19
CA GLU A 78 4.47 -11.73 21.89
C GLU A 78 4.77 -13.08 21.23
N ASN A 79 3.83 -13.61 20.44
CA ASN A 79 4.02 -14.87 19.72
C ASN A 79 4.80 -14.69 18.40
N ILE A 80 5.07 -13.46 17.97
CA ILE A 80 5.82 -13.19 16.74
C ILE A 80 7.31 -13.32 17.05
N PRO A 81 8.03 -14.29 16.42
CA PRO A 81 9.48 -14.38 16.57
C PRO A 81 10.15 -13.09 16.12
N ARG A 82 11.11 -12.59 16.90
CA ARG A 82 11.85 -11.35 16.58
C ARG A 82 13.01 -11.58 15.62
N GLU A 83 13.51 -12.81 15.60
CA GLU A 83 14.67 -13.22 14.81
C GLU A 83 14.39 -14.58 14.15
N GLY A 84 15.32 -15.03 13.30
CA GLY A 84 15.17 -16.27 12.54
C GLY A 84 14.17 -16.18 11.38
N GLY A 85 14.12 -17.23 10.56
CA GLY A 85 13.20 -17.34 9.43
C GLY A 85 11.76 -17.46 9.91
N THR A 86 10.89 -16.54 9.51
CA THR A 86 9.47 -16.49 9.91
C THR A 86 8.59 -16.25 8.69
N LEU A 87 7.57 -17.07 8.49
CA LEU A 87 6.51 -16.86 7.51
C LEU A 87 5.24 -16.40 8.23
N ILE A 88 4.77 -15.19 7.89
CA ILE A 88 3.54 -14.62 8.43
C ILE A 88 2.47 -14.72 7.35
N LEU A 89 1.33 -15.34 7.68
CA LEU A 89 0.21 -15.55 6.77
C LEU A 89 -1.00 -14.76 7.28
N SER A 90 -1.71 -14.10 6.36
CA SER A 90 -2.98 -13.44 6.60
C SER A 90 -4.02 -13.98 5.63
N ASN A 91 -5.26 -14.15 6.08
CA ASN A 91 -6.34 -14.78 5.30
C ASN A 91 -6.65 -14.01 4.00
N HIS A 92 -6.68 -12.68 4.04
CA HIS A 92 -6.70 -11.83 2.85
C HIS A 92 -6.39 -10.39 3.24
N PRO A 93 -5.14 -9.93 3.09
CA PRO A 93 -4.82 -8.57 3.46
C PRO A 93 -5.25 -7.60 2.34
N GLY A 94 -6.39 -6.93 2.53
CA GLY A 94 -6.72 -5.73 1.76
C GLY A 94 -5.77 -4.58 2.10
N LEU A 95 -5.99 -3.39 1.53
CA LEU A 95 -5.10 -2.25 1.78
C LEU A 95 -5.04 -1.90 3.28
N THR A 96 -6.21 -1.79 3.94
CA THR A 96 -6.31 -1.48 5.37
C THR A 96 -5.68 -2.58 6.24
N ASP A 97 -5.92 -3.85 5.89
CA ASP A 97 -5.36 -4.98 6.63
C ASP A 97 -3.84 -5.03 6.49
N SER A 98 -3.32 -4.74 5.30
CA SER A 98 -1.89 -4.68 5.03
C SER A 98 -1.21 -3.62 5.89
N VAL A 99 -1.77 -2.40 5.95
CA VAL A 99 -1.18 -1.33 6.78
C VAL A 99 -1.29 -1.62 8.28
N ALA A 100 -2.35 -2.30 8.72
CA ALA A 100 -2.49 -2.77 10.09
C ALA A 100 -1.45 -3.86 10.43
N LEU A 101 -1.19 -4.79 9.51
CA LEU A 101 -0.13 -5.80 9.65
C LEU A 101 1.25 -5.14 9.69
N PHE A 102 1.53 -4.19 8.80
CA PHE A 102 2.80 -3.45 8.79
C PHE A 102 3.04 -2.69 10.08
N ALA A 103 1.99 -2.08 10.66
CA ALA A 103 2.07 -1.38 11.94
C ALA A 103 2.30 -2.32 13.13
N SER A 104 1.73 -3.53 13.09
CA SER A 104 1.69 -4.46 14.22
C SER A 104 2.85 -5.45 14.28
N ILE A 105 3.42 -5.84 13.14
CA ILE A 105 4.51 -6.83 13.07
C ILE A 105 5.82 -6.14 13.47
N PRO A 106 6.42 -6.51 14.61
CA PRO A 106 7.54 -5.76 15.16
C PRO A 106 8.87 -6.31 14.67
N ARG A 107 9.03 -6.31 13.33
CA ARG A 107 10.19 -6.82 12.60
C ARG A 107 10.63 -5.82 11.53
N ASN A 108 11.91 -5.47 11.54
CA ASN A 108 12.50 -4.55 10.58
C ASN A 108 12.88 -5.21 9.25
N ASP A 109 12.97 -6.54 9.23
CA ASP A 109 13.34 -7.38 8.09
C ASP A 109 12.13 -7.92 7.30
N LEU A 110 10.91 -7.47 7.63
CA LEU A 110 9.70 -7.91 6.96
C LEU A 110 9.78 -7.64 5.45
N ARG A 111 9.45 -8.66 4.66
CA ARG A 111 9.28 -8.59 3.21
C ARG A 111 7.87 -9.05 2.86
N LEU A 112 7.29 -8.42 1.84
CA LEU A 112 5.95 -8.79 1.34
C LEU A 112 6.09 -9.57 0.04
N ILE A 113 5.18 -10.51 -0.21
CA ILE A 113 4.99 -11.08 -1.55
C ILE A 113 3.74 -10.44 -2.13
N ALA A 114 3.88 -9.77 -3.28
CA ALA A 114 2.75 -9.13 -3.94
C ALA A 114 2.87 -9.24 -5.46
N LEU A 115 1.73 -9.11 -6.13
CA LEU A 115 1.70 -8.98 -7.58
C LEU A 115 2.34 -7.66 -7.98
N ASP A 116 3.03 -7.66 -9.12
CA ASP A 116 3.54 -6.44 -9.71
C ASP A 116 2.39 -5.54 -10.17
N ARG A 117 2.18 -4.43 -9.45
CA ARG A 117 1.11 -3.47 -9.70
C ARG A 117 1.70 -2.07 -9.94
N PRO A 118 1.19 -1.30 -10.92
CA PRO A 118 1.62 0.08 -11.16
C PRO A 118 1.60 0.97 -9.91
N PHE A 119 0.61 0.77 -9.03
CA PHE A 119 0.51 1.47 -7.75
C PHE A 119 1.76 1.28 -6.88
N LEU A 120 2.24 0.04 -6.73
CA LEU A 120 3.42 -0.26 -5.93
C LEU A 120 4.71 0.28 -6.57
N ARG A 121 4.80 0.29 -7.91
CA ARG A 121 5.95 0.87 -8.65
C ARG A 121 6.13 2.36 -8.37
N ALA A 122 5.05 3.05 -8.04
CA ALA A 122 5.08 4.47 -7.71
C ALA A 122 5.50 4.76 -6.24
N LEU A 123 5.85 3.74 -5.46
CA LEU A 123 6.21 3.85 -4.04
C LEU A 123 7.64 3.30 -3.82
N PRO A 124 8.71 4.06 -4.09
CA PRO A 124 10.08 3.53 -4.13
C PRO A 124 10.54 2.85 -2.83
N HIS A 125 10.17 3.37 -1.65
CA HIS A 125 10.63 2.78 -0.38
C HIS A 125 9.92 1.47 -0.07
N THR A 126 8.61 1.44 -0.30
CA THR A 126 7.77 0.24 -0.26
C THR A 126 8.24 -0.75 -1.30
N TRP A 127 8.51 -0.29 -2.53
CA TRP A 127 8.83 -1.12 -3.68
C TRP A 127 10.08 -1.97 -3.43
N SER A 128 11.10 -1.38 -2.80
CA SER A 128 12.36 -2.03 -2.44
C SER A 128 12.23 -3.17 -1.42
N ARG A 129 11.04 -3.36 -0.84
CA ARG A 129 10.78 -4.31 0.25
C ARG A 129 9.83 -5.45 -0.12
N ILE A 130 9.48 -5.59 -1.40
CA ILE A 130 8.54 -6.59 -1.89
C ILE A 130 9.26 -7.58 -2.82
N PHE A 131 8.90 -8.85 -2.68
CA PHE A 131 9.15 -9.87 -3.68
C PHE A 131 7.97 -9.93 -4.65
N TYR A 132 8.21 -9.54 -5.90
CA TYR A 132 7.16 -9.47 -6.90
C TYR A 132 6.93 -10.81 -7.59
N LEU A 133 5.67 -11.13 -7.78
CA LEU A 133 5.24 -12.23 -8.64
C LEU A 133 4.73 -11.67 -9.97
N PRO A 134 5.04 -12.31 -11.11
CA PRO A 134 4.45 -11.97 -12.38
C PRO A 134 2.91 -12.07 -12.31
N ASP A 135 2.23 -11.11 -12.94
CA ASP A 135 0.77 -11.16 -13.05
C ASP A 135 0.31 -12.25 -14.04
N ASP A 136 1.21 -12.74 -14.88
CA ASP A 136 0.99 -13.81 -15.85
C ASP A 136 0.94 -15.20 -15.18
N PRO A 137 -0.21 -15.93 -15.22
CA PRO A 137 -0.31 -17.28 -14.68
C PRO A 137 0.64 -18.29 -15.34
N THR A 138 1.13 -18.01 -16.55
CA THR A 138 2.05 -18.88 -17.29
C THR A 138 3.52 -18.71 -16.88
N GLN A 139 3.82 -17.70 -16.06
CA GLN A 139 5.15 -17.41 -15.53
C GLN A 139 5.28 -17.70 -14.03
N ARG A 140 4.32 -18.44 -13.45
CA ARG A 140 4.31 -18.87 -12.05
C ARG A 140 4.77 -20.30 -11.87
#